data_AF-A0A7W1JA66-F1
#
_entry.id   AF-A0A7W1JA66-F1
#
_cell.length_a   1.000
_cell.length_b   1.000
_cell.length_c   1.000
_cell.angle_alpha   90.00
_cell.angle_beta   90.00
_cell.angle_gamma   90.00
#
_symmetry.space_group_name_H-M   'P 1'
#
loop_
_entity.id
_entity.type
_entity.pdbx_description
1 polymer ?
#
loop_
_entity_poly.entity_id
_entity_poly.type
_entity_poly.pdbx_seq_one_letter_code
_entity_poly.pdbx_strand_id
1 'polypeptide(L)'
;MLRLASVDLDRACTAPEVRTEETTMAEHRQPLSGLAATCVLLAGLASASSTEARVTRIVIDSTSAVTGQVIAYETVRGRAFGELDPADAHNAVITDLQLGRDADGKVRYETTFTLTKPVDMSLASGFLWHDVPNRGGNIIINVIERNLGDIGLASGWQADNAGATAIPTVHSTGTNHWVQVPMARENGQLVTGKVLARIINRSGVPSQPLNVMGNPVPYLPATLDTTQAVLTTHTKETVNGQISVGNVIPSSQWAFARCTATT
;
A
#
# COMPACT_ATOMS: atom_id res chain seq x y z
N MET A 1 12.95 39.85 6.26
CA MET A 1 12.16 40.34 5.11
C MET A 1 11.08 39.29 4.83
N LEU A 2 9.82 39.71 4.90
CA LEU A 2 8.51 39.03 4.65
C LEU A 2 8.55 37.80 3.68
N ARG A 3 7.74 36.73 3.78
CA ARG A 3 6.27 36.65 4.06
C ARG A 3 5.83 35.29 4.64
N LEU A 4 4.89 35.34 5.59
CA LEU A 4 3.90 34.30 5.92
C LEU A 4 2.81 34.22 4.82
N ALA A 5 2.19 33.05 4.69
CA ALA A 5 0.80 32.93 4.26
C ALA A 5 0.15 31.75 5.04
N SER A 6 -0.81 32.07 5.90
CA SER A 6 -1.82 31.14 6.41
C SER A 6 -3.10 31.31 5.59
N VAL A 7 -3.88 30.24 5.46
CA VAL A 7 -5.29 30.32 5.10
C VAL A 7 -6.05 29.34 5.99
N ASP A 8 -6.79 29.90 6.94
CA ASP A 8 -7.94 29.31 7.61
C ASP A 8 -9.15 29.39 6.67
N LEU A 9 -9.99 28.34 6.65
CA LEU A 9 -11.40 28.46 6.27
C LEU A 9 -12.22 27.41 7.04
N ASP A 10 -12.76 27.83 8.18
CA ASP A 10 -13.99 27.30 8.76
C ASP A 10 -15.20 27.91 8.04
N ARG A 11 -16.13 27.08 7.57
CA ARG A 11 -17.59 27.32 7.71
C ARG A 11 -18.43 26.16 7.16
N ALA A 12 -19.21 25.58 8.06
CA ALA A 12 -20.39 24.77 7.78
C ALA A 12 -21.55 25.63 7.22
N CYS A 13 -22.46 25.00 6.45
CA CYS A 13 -23.91 25.22 6.53
C CYS A 13 -24.70 24.21 5.66
N THR A 14 -25.48 23.37 6.37
CA THR A 14 -26.86 22.90 6.13
C THR A 14 -27.36 22.43 4.75
N ALA A 15 -27.88 21.21 4.75
CA ALA A 15 -28.77 20.62 3.75
C ALA A 15 -30.25 21.05 3.96
N PRO A 16 -31.11 20.96 2.93
CA PRO A 16 -32.55 20.95 3.11
C PRO A 16 -33.14 19.52 3.06
N GLU A 17 -34.08 19.31 3.97
CA GLU A 17 -35.03 18.20 4.08
C GLU A 17 -36.12 18.32 3.00
N VAL A 18 -36.52 17.21 2.38
CA VAL A 18 -37.75 17.15 1.57
C VAL A 18 -38.61 16.00 2.10
N ARG A 19 -39.83 16.37 2.48
CA ARG A 19 -40.90 15.50 2.98
C ARG A 19 -41.55 14.68 1.87
N THR A 20 -41.91 13.48 2.29
CA THR A 20 -43.02 12.59 1.96
C THR A 20 -44.14 13.14 1.05
N GLU A 21 -44.50 12.33 0.05
CA GLU A 21 -45.90 12.08 -0.30
C GLU A 21 -46.11 10.56 -0.48
N GLU A 22 -47.00 10.01 0.35
CA GLU A 22 -47.65 8.73 0.11
C GLU A 22 -48.70 8.91 -0.99
N THR A 23 -48.84 7.92 -1.86
CA THR A 23 -50.09 7.71 -2.60
C THR A 23 -50.50 6.26 -2.42
N THR A 24 -51.62 6.11 -1.72
CA THR A 24 -52.38 4.87 -1.52
C THR A 24 -53.25 4.56 -2.75
N MET A 25 -53.88 3.38 -2.72
CA MET A 25 -54.89 2.80 -3.63
C MET A 25 -54.32 1.74 -4.57
N ALA A 26 -54.90 0.54 -4.72
CA ALA A 26 -56.07 -0.06 -4.10
C ALA A 26 -55.96 -1.59 -4.21
N GLU A 27 -56.58 -2.26 -3.24
CA GLU A 27 -56.82 -3.68 -3.20
C GLU A 27 -57.76 -4.10 -4.36
N HIS A 28 -57.39 -5.15 -5.10
CA HIS A 28 -58.34 -5.93 -5.89
C HIS A 28 -58.17 -7.41 -5.54
N ARG A 29 -59.22 -7.98 -4.93
CA ARG A 29 -59.34 -9.42 -4.65
C ARG A 29 -60.30 -10.05 -5.65
N GLN A 30 -60.03 -11.34 -5.89
CA GLN A 30 -60.90 -12.46 -6.31
C GLN A 30 -60.56 -13.08 -7.69
N PRO A 31 -60.93 -14.35 -7.97
CA PRO A 31 -60.31 -15.52 -7.36
C PRO A 31 -59.98 -16.67 -8.36
N LEU A 32 -59.25 -17.65 -7.82
CA LEU A 32 -59.18 -19.08 -8.15
C LEU A 32 -58.59 -19.60 -9.50
N SER A 33 -57.63 -20.50 -9.26
CA SER A 33 -57.41 -21.81 -9.90
C SER A 33 -56.68 -21.89 -11.25
N GLY A 34 -55.51 -22.55 -11.21
CA GLY A 34 -54.99 -23.33 -12.33
C GLY A 34 -53.48 -23.29 -12.50
N LEU A 35 -52.88 -24.48 -12.43
CA LEU A 35 -51.55 -24.85 -12.95
C LEU A 35 -50.33 -24.60 -12.06
N ALA A 36 -49.96 -25.70 -11.41
CA ALA A 36 -48.67 -26.00 -10.87
C ALA A 36 -47.55 -25.95 -11.93
N ALA A 37 -46.32 -25.78 -11.41
CA ALA A 37 -45.05 -26.16 -11.99
C ALA A 37 -44.42 -25.21 -13.02
N THR A 38 -43.96 -24.02 -12.60
CA THR A 38 -42.73 -23.40 -13.13
C THR A 38 -42.18 -22.36 -12.15
N CYS A 39 -41.44 -22.74 -11.09
CA CYS A 39 -40.83 -21.74 -10.19
C CYS A 39 -39.45 -22.08 -9.59
N VAL A 40 -38.72 -23.11 -10.04
CA VAL A 40 -37.45 -23.52 -9.37
C VAL A 40 -36.22 -23.41 -10.26
N LEU A 41 -36.17 -22.46 -11.21
CA LEU A 41 -34.98 -22.27 -12.05
C LEU A 41 -34.45 -20.82 -12.13
N LEU A 42 -34.99 -19.88 -11.34
CA LEU A 42 -34.45 -18.50 -11.25
C LEU A 42 -33.73 -18.16 -9.93
N ALA A 43 -33.62 -19.07 -8.98
CA ALA A 43 -32.93 -18.82 -7.71
C ALA A 43 -31.40 -19.11 -7.74
N GLY A 44 -30.85 -19.52 -8.89
CA GLY A 44 -29.44 -19.93 -9.02
C GLY A 44 -28.47 -18.85 -9.52
N LEU A 45 -28.94 -17.64 -9.86
CA LEU A 45 -28.14 -16.63 -10.57
C LEU A 45 -27.69 -15.44 -9.71
N ALA A 46 -27.92 -15.45 -8.40
CA ALA A 46 -27.53 -14.34 -7.52
C ALA A 46 -26.79 -14.76 -6.24
N SER A 47 -26.36 -16.02 -6.13
CA SER A 47 -25.32 -16.39 -5.17
C SER A 47 -23.95 -16.06 -5.78
N ALA A 48 -23.76 -14.80 -6.18
CA ALA A 48 -22.42 -14.25 -6.16
C ALA A 48 -22.07 -14.23 -4.68
N SER A 49 -21.44 -15.30 -4.18
CA SER A 49 -20.66 -15.23 -2.95
C SER A 49 -19.92 -13.91 -3.07
N SER A 50 -20.18 -12.95 -2.19
CA SER A 50 -19.36 -11.75 -2.15
C SER A 50 -17.96 -12.28 -2.00
N THR A 51 -17.20 -12.30 -3.09
CA THR A 51 -15.83 -12.72 -3.06
C THR A 51 -15.23 -11.68 -2.15
N GLU A 52 -14.92 -12.08 -0.92
CA GLU A 52 -14.25 -11.25 0.07
C GLU A 52 -12.79 -11.05 -0.34
N ALA A 53 -12.55 -10.87 -1.64
CA ALA A 53 -11.42 -10.15 -2.14
C ALA A 53 -11.55 -8.78 -1.49
N ARG A 54 -10.82 -8.62 -0.39
CA ARG A 54 -10.64 -7.34 0.31
C ARG A 54 -10.15 -6.25 -0.64
N VAL A 55 -9.77 -6.57 -1.88
CA VAL A 55 -9.65 -5.64 -3.01
C VAL A 55 -11.03 -5.16 -3.48
N THR A 56 -11.33 -3.89 -3.21
CA THR A 56 -12.58 -3.24 -3.57
C THR A 56 -12.55 -2.60 -4.96
N ARG A 57 -11.36 -2.33 -5.51
CA ARG A 57 -11.20 -1.70 -6.83
C ARG A 57 -9.86 -2.02 -7.45
N ILE A 58 -9.86 -2.26 -8.77
CA ILE A 58 -8.65 -2.40 -9.58
C ILE A 58 -8.64 -1.26 -10.61
N VAL A 59 -7.50 -0.60 -10.77
CA VAL A 59 -7.25 0.40 -11.81
C VAL A 59 -6.10 -0.08 -12.67
N ILE A 60 -6.30 -0.11 -13.98
CA ILE A 60 -5.22 -0.35 -14.93
C ILE A 60 -4.62 0.99 -15.29
N ASP A 61 -3.32 1.15 -15.05
CA ASP A 61 -2.60 2.38 -15.36
C ASP A 61 -1.94 2.28 -16.75
N SER A 62 -1.45 1.11 -17.14
CA SER A 62 -0.90 0.89 -18.48
C SER A 62 -0.91 -0.57 -18.92
N THR A 63 -0.80 -0.79 -20.23
CA THR A 63 -0.55 -2.09 -20.84
C THR A 63 0.51 -1.93 -21.91
N SER A 64 1.50 -2.82 -21.92
CA SER A 64 2.61 -2.78 -22.87
C SER A 64 3.01 -4.17 -23.32
N ALA A 65 3.39 -4.31 -24.59
CA ALA A 65 3.87 -5.57 -25.14
C ALA A 65 5.20 -5.99 -24.50
N VAL A 66 5.40 -7.30 -24.38
CA VAL A 66 6.67 -7.90 -23.96
C VAL A 66 7.29 -8.60 -25.17
N THR A 67 8.59 -8.45 -25.35
CA THR A 67 9.33 -9.02 -26.49
C THR A 67 10.31 -10.11 -26.07
N GLY A 68 10.73 -10.93 -27.04
CA GLY A 68 11.80 -11.92 -26.86
C GLY A 68 11.32 -13.34 -26.53
N GLN A 69 10.01 -13.59 -26.63
CA GLN A 69 9.39 -14.89 -26.45
C GLN A 69 8.52 -15.26 -27.66
N VAL A 70 8.15 -16.54 -27.80
CA VAL A 70 7.39 -17.08 -28.94
C VAL A 70 5.91 -16.69 -28.88
N ILE A 71 5.31 -16.75 -27.69
CA ILE A 71 3.92 -16.36 -27.47
C ILE A 71 3.83 -14.82 -27.34
N ALA A 72 2.85 -14.18 -27.97
CA ALA A 72 2.64 -12.74 -27.74
C ALA A 72 2.25 -12.51 -26.28
N TYR A 73 3.03 -11.69 -25.55
CA TYR A 73 2.79 -11.35 -24.15
C TYR A 73 2.62 -9.85 -23.97
N GLU A 74 1.92 -9.50 -22.90
CA GLU A 74 1.80 -8.13 -22.41
C GLU A 74 2.03 -8.07 -20.91
N THR A 75 2.48 -6.92 -20.43
CA THR A 75 2.42 -6.53 -19.03
C THR A 75 1.26 -5.56 -18.85
N VAL A 76 0.37 -5.87 -17.91
CA VAL A 76 -0.68 -4.97 -17.42
C VAL A 76 -0.24 -4.45 -16.07
N ARG A 77 0.06 -3.15 -15.99
CA ARG A 77 0.43 -2.48 -14.74
C ARG A 77 -0.78 -1.74 -14.19
N GLY A 78 -0.98 -1.82 -12.89
CA GLY A 78 -2.11 -1.18 -12.25
C GLY A 78 -1.97 -1.06 -10.74
N ARG A 79 -3.06 -0.63 -10.13
CA ARG A 79 -3.21 -0.46 -8.69
C ARG A 79 -4.45 -1.19 -8.21
N ALA A 80 -4.29 -1.98 -7.16
CA ALA A 80 -5.37 -2.60 -6.41
C ALA A 80 -5.60 -1.80 -5.14
N PHE A 81 -6.86 -1.48 -4.88
CA PHE A 81 -7.33 -0.79 -3.69
C PHE A 81 -8.10 -1.80 -2.87
N GLY A 82 -7.84 -1.84 -1.57
CA GLY A 82 -8.54 -2.76 -0.69
C GLY A 82 -8.90 -2.18 0.66
N GLU A 83 -9.69 -2.95 1.38
CA GLU A 83 -10.27 -2.66 2.67
C GLU A 83 -10.20 -3.91 3.55
N LEU A 84 -9.61 -3.78 4.73
CA LEU A 84 -9.53 -4.82 5.74
C LEU A 84 -10.46 -4.47 6.90
N ASP A 85 -11.21 -5.45 7.37
CA ASP A 85 -11.98 -5.35 8.61
C ASP A 85 -11.15 -5.90 9.78
N PRO A 86 -10.78 -5.09 10.76
CA PRO A 86 -10.06 -5.59 11.92
C PRO A 86 -10.88 -6.47 12.87
N ALA A 87 -12.21 -6.53 12.70
CA ALA A 87 -13.08 -7.47 13.41
C ALA A 87 -13.16 -8.84 12.72
N ASP A 88 -12.65 -8.96 11.49
CA ASP A 88 -12.55 -10.25 10.79
C ASP A 88 -11.43 -11.10 11.42
N ALA A 89 -11.78 -12.31 11.84
CA ALA A 89 -10.85 -13.26 12.43
C ALA A 89 -9.68 -13.62 11.51
N HIS A 90 -9.86 -13.56 10.18
CA HIS A 90 -8.77 -13.80 9.22
C HIS A 90 -7.70 -12.71 9.27
N ASN A 91 -8.07 -11.49 9.66
CA ASN A 91 -7.16 -10.35 9.78
C ASN A 91 -6.51 -10.24 11.17
N ALA A 92 -6.91 -11.08 12.13
CA ALA A 92 -6.42 -11.02 13.51
C ALA A 92 -4.91 -11.30 13.65
N VAL A 93 -4.29 -11.92 12.63
CA VAL A 93 -2.83 -12.13 12.57
C VAL A 93 -2.05 -10.85 12.26
N ILE A 94 -2.71 -9.81 11.71
CA ILE A 94 -2.07 -8.55 11.37
C ILE A 94 -1.96 -7.70 12.62
N THR A 95 -0.74 -7.60 13.16
CA THR A 95 -0.43 -6.76 14.31
C THR A 95 -0.77 -5.29 14.03
N ASP A 96 -1.29 -4.60 15.04
CA ASP A 96 -1.58 -3.17 15.02
C ASP A 96 -2.56 -2.71 13.93
N LEU A 97 -3.24 -3.63 13.25
CA LEU A 97 -4.25 -3.31 12.22
C LEU A 97 -5.31 -2.34 12.77
N GLN A 98 -5.65 -2.54 14.04
CA GLN A 98 -6.56 -1.70 14.82
C GLN A 98 -6.18 -0.21 14.87
N LEU A 99 -4.89 0.12 14.69
CA LEU A 99 -4.35 1.48 14.78
C LEU A 99 -4.39 2.22 13.44
N GLY A 100 -4.68 1.52 12.33
CA GLY A 100 -4.76 2.09 10.99
C GLY A 100 -6.18 2.38 10.52
N ARG A 101 -7.18 2.34 11.40
CA ARG A 101 -8.59 2.42 11.01
C ARG A 101 -8.99 3.84 10.59
N ASP A 102 -9.78 3.91 9.52
CA ASP A 102 -10.56 5.08 9.15
C ASP A 102 -11.79 5.22 10.07
N ALA A 103 -12.54 6.31 9.92
CA ALA A 103 -13.68 6.66 10.77
C ALA A 103 -14.81 5.60 10.78
N ASP A 104 -14.90 4.79 9.72
CA ASP A 104 -15.84 3.68 9.60
C ASP A 104 -15.31 2.34 10.15
N GLY A 105 -14.14 2.36 10.79
CA GLY A 105 -13.55 1.20 11.46
C GLY A 105 -12.77 0.27 10.55
N LYS A 106 -12.63 0.60 9.25
CA LYS A 106 -11.93 -0.22 8.26
C LYS A 106 -10.51 0.29 8.00
N VAL A 107 -9.64 -0.57 7.53
CA VAL A 107 -8.27 -0.21 7.14
C VAL A 107 -8.14 -0.29 5.63
N ARG A 108 -7.82 0.83 4.99
CA ARG A 108 -7.70 0.89 3.52
C ARG A 108 -6.26 0.82 3.07
N TYR A 109 -6.01 0.17 1.95
CA TYR A 109 -4.69 0.13 1.33
C TYR A 109 -4.77 0.33 -0.19
N GLU A 110 -3.66 0.78 -0.75
CA GLU A 110 -3.43 0.83 -2.19
C GLU A 110 -2.09 0.13 -2.46
N THR A 111 -2.07 -0.82 -3.38
CA THR A 111 -0.84 -1.50 -3.80
C THR A 111 -0.76 -1.55 -5.31
N THR A 112 0.47 -1.46 -5.83
CA THR A 112 0.74 -1.63 -7.25
C THR A 112 0.88 -3.10 -7.62
N PHE A 113 0.53 -3.44 -8.86
CA PHE A 113 0.80 -4.74 -9.43
C PHE A 113 1.23 -4.65 -10.91
N THR A 114 1.93 -5.67 -11.36
CA THR A 114 2.28 -5.91 -12.76
C THR A 114 1.90 -7.36 -13.07
N LEU A 115 0.93 -7.54 -13.97
CA LEU A 115 0.52 -8.84 -14.48
C LEU A 115 1.16 -9.08 -15.84
N THR A 116 2.01 -10.09 -15.96
CA THR A 116 2.63 -10.54 -17.21
C THR A 116 1.89 -11.75 -17.72
N LYS A 117 1.19 -11.63 -18.85
CA LYS A 117 0.32 -12.69 -19.38
C LYS A 117 0.36 -12.79 -20.90
N PRO A 118 -0.08 -13.92 -21.49
CA PRO A 118 -0.37 -13.98 -22.92
C PRO A 118 -1.37 -12.89 -23.33
N VAL A 119 -1.19 -12.33 -24.53
CA VAL A 119 -2.19 -11.48 -25.18
C VAL A 119 -3.42 -12.32 -25.49
N ASP A 120 -3.22 -13.52 -26.07
CA ASP A 120 -4.26 -14.54 -26.24
C ASP A 120 -4.29 -15.48 -25.04
N MET A 121 -5.31 -15.32 -24.19
CA MET A 121 -5.46 -16.11 -22.97
C MET A 121 -5.78 -17.59 -23.21
N SER A 122 -6.12 -18.01 -24.43
CA SER A 122 -6.26 -19.43 -24.75
C SER A 122 -4.92 -20.19 -24.72
N LEU A 123 -3.80 -19.45 -24.76
CA LEU A 123 -2.44 -19.96 -24.66
C LEU A 123 -1.91 -19.97 -23.21
N ALA A 124 -2.72 -19.56 -22.24
CA ALA A 124 -2.31 -19.59 -20.83
C ALA A 124 -2.25 -21.03 -20.31
N SER A 125 -1.17 -21.38 -19.61
CA SER A 125 -0.97 -22.70 -19.01
C SER A 125 -1.90 -22.97 -17.82
N GLY A 126 -2.46 -21.92 -17.23
CA GLY A 126 -3.18 -21.96 -15.95
C GLY A 126 -2.28 -21.87 -14.72
N PHE A 127 -0.96 -21.73 -14.89
CA PHE A 127 -0.02 -21.55 -13.79
C PHE A 127 0.28 -20.06 -13.53
N LEU A 128 0.25 -19.65 -12.25
CA LEU A 128 0.54 -18.29 -11.82
C LEU A 128 1.77 -18.25 -10.90
N TRP A 129 2.80 -17.54 -11.33
CA TRP A 129 3.91 -17.11 -10.48
C TRP A 129 3.49 -15.85 -9.74
N HIS A 130 3.48 -15.89 -8.41
CA HIS A 130 3.30 -14.69 -7.59
C HIS A 130 4.61 -14.26 -6.98
N ASP A 131 5.09 -13.12 -7.43
CA ASP A 131 6.35 -12.53 -7.05
C ASP A 131 6.15 -11.30 -6.16
N VAL A 132 6.96 -11.26 -5.11
CA VAL A 132 6.92 -10.20 -4.10
C VAL A 132 8.30 -9.55 -4.07
N PRO A 133 8.54 -8.53 -4.93
CA PRO A 133 9.87 -8.00 -5.16
C PRO A 133 10.45 -7.33 -3.92
N ASN A 134 11.58 -7.85 -3.48
CA ASN A 134 12.38 -7.23 -2.43
C ASN A 134 12.76 -5.80 -2.85
N ARG A 135 12.38 -4.81 -2.04
CA ARG A 135 12.57 -3.36 -2.31
C ARG A 135 11.89 -2.85 -3.58
N GLY A 136 10.83 -3.50 -4.02
CA GLY A 136 9.91 -2.96 -5.03
C GLY A 136 10.41 -2.99 -6.47
N GLY A 137 11.48 -3.71 -6.81
CA GLY A 137 11.89 -3.84 -8.22
C GLY A 137 10.76 -4.38 -9.11
N ASN A 138 10.57 -3.81 -10.30
CA ASN A 138 9.61 -4.36 -11.26
C ASN A 138 10.19 -5.62 -11.89
N ILE A 139 9.66 -6.78 -11.51
CA ILE A 139 10.09 -8.08 -12.04
C ILE A 139 8.96 -8.70 -12.86
N ILE A 140 9.35 -9.38 -13.93
CA ILE A 140 8.46 -10.19 -14.76
C ILE A 140 9.05 -11.60 -14.88
N ILE A 141 8.20 -12.58 -15.09
CA ILE A 141 8.63 -13.97 -15.29
C ILE A 141 9.59 -14.12 -16.47
N ASN A 142 10.51 -15.07 -16.35
CA ASN A 142 11.55 -15.32 -17.33
C ASN A 142 10.95 -15.76 -18.70
N VAL A 143 11.75 -15.71 -19.77
CA VAL A 143 11.28 -16.05 -21.13
C VAL A 143 10.84 -17.52 -21.26
N ILE A 144 11.44 -18.43 -20.49
CA ILE A 144 11.08 -19.85 -20.51
C ILE A 144 9.65 -20.03 -20.01
N GLU A 145 9.30 -19.47 -18.84
CA GLU A 145 7.93 -19.58 -18.31
C GLU A 145 6.91 -18.93 -19.25
N ARG A 146 7.27 -17.79 -19.86
CA ARG A 146 6.40 -17.14 -20.86
C ARG A 146 6.18 -18.01 -22.09
N ASN A 147 7.18 -18.78 -22.52
CA ASN A 147 7.03 -19.73 -23.62
C ASN A 147 6.18 -20.95 -23.25
N LEU A 148 6.04 -21.26 -21.95
CA LEU A 148 5.14 -22.30 -21.44
C LEU A 148 3.69 -21.82 -21.31
N GLY A 149 3.42 -20.52 -21.48
CA GLY A 149 2.09 -19.95 -21.28
C GLY A 149 1.82 -19.52 -19.84
N ASP A 150 2.82 -19.52 -18.96
CA ASP A 150 2.64 -19.14 -17.57
C ASP A 150 2.32 -17.64 -17.40
N ILE A 151 1.64 -17.33 -16.32
CA ILE A 151 1.30 -15.95 -15.93
C ILE A 151 2.21 -15.54 -14.77
N GLY A 152 2.71 -14.31 -14.80
CA GLY A 152 3.42 -13.70 -13.68
C GLY A 152 2.60 -12.58 -13.06
N LEU A 153 2.52 -12.53 -11.74
CA LEU A 153 1.99 -11.40 -10.98
C LEU A 153 3.08 -10.91 -10.04
N ALA A 154 3.58 -9.69 -10.24
CA ALA A 154 4.41 -9.00 -9.27
C ALA A 154 3.57 -7.94 -8.54
N SER A 155 3.68 -7.84 -7.21
CA SER A 155 2.89 -6.88 -6.43
C SER A 155 3.69 -6.20 -5.33
N GLY A 156 3.33 -4.96 -5.00
CA GLY A 156 3.84 -4.28 -3.81
C GLY A 156 3.42 -5.02 -2.54
N TRP A 157 4.34 -5.11 -1.58
CA TRP A 157 4.10 -5.79 -0.29
C TRP A 157 4.62 -5.02 0.93
N GLN A 158 5.59 -4.13 0.72
CA GLN A 158 6.29 -3.41 1.77
C GLN A 158 5.73 -1.98 1.87
N ALA A 159 5.25 -1.60 3.05
CA ALA A 159 4.60 -0.30 3.26
C ALA A 159 5.48 0.74 3.99
N ASP A 160 6.62 0.32 4.55
CA ASP A 160 7.67 1.20 5.05
C ASP A 160 8.48 1.75 3.87
N ASN A 161 7.81 2.58 3.07
CA ASN A 161 8.27 3.03 1.76
C ASN A 161 9.48 3.98 1.86
N ALA A 162 10.59 3.61 1.23
CA ALA A 162 11.79 4.42 1.13
C ALA A 162 12.61 4.04 -0.11
N GLY A 163 13.33 5.00 -0.68
CA GLY A 163 14.17 4.78 -1.85
C GLY A 163 13.37 4.19 -3.01
N ALA A 164 13.65 2.93 -3.35
CA ALA A 164 13.02 2.23 -4.49
C ALA A 164 11.52 1.94 -4.30
N THR A 165 11.02 1.89 -3.05
CA THR A 165 9.59 1.71 -2.76
C THR A 165 8.87 3.04 -2.49
N ALA A 166 9.54 4.19 -2.66
CA ALA A 166 8.90 5.48 -2.45
C ALA A 166 7.65 5.65 -3.33
N ILE A 167 6.54 6.07 -2.71
CA ILE A 167 5.27 6.30 -3.42
C ILE A 167 5.43 7.54 -4.31
N PRO A 168 5.24 7.44 -5.64
CA PRO A 168 5.31 8.58 -6.54
C PRO A 168 4.19 9.58 -6.26
N THR A 169 4.43 10.87 -6.50
CA THR A 169 3.39 11.91 -6.34
C THR A 169 2.17 11.65 -7.22
N VAL A 170 2.37 11.12 -8.42
CA VAL A 170 1.30 10.63 -9.29
C VAL A 170 1.33 9.10 -9.20
N HIS A 171 0.39 8.52 -8.46
CA HIS A 171 0.41 7.09 -8.10
C HIS A 171 0.37 6.15 -9.30
N SER A 172 -0.19 6.58 -10.44
CA SER A 172 -0.21 5.81 -11.70
C SER A 172 1.14 5.78 -12.44
N THR A 173 2.16 6.48 -11.93
CA THR A 173 3.49 6.55 -12.55
C THR A 173 4.51 5.74 -11.77
N GLY A 174 5.73 5.64 -12.32
CA GLY A 174 6.83 4.89 -11.72
C GLY A 174 6.83 3.42 -12.09
N THR A 175 8.01 2.82 -12.05
CA THR A 175 8.24 1.43 -12.42
C THR A 175 8.17 0.50 -11.23
N ASN A 176 8.63 0.95 -10.06
CA ASN A 176 8.75 0.10 -8.88
C ASN A 176 7.42 -0.10 -8.16
N HIS A 177 7.35 -1.18 -7.39
CA HIS A 177 6.24 -1.53 -6.55
C HIS A 177 6.33 -0.91 -5.17
N TRP A 178 5.18 -0.48 -4.67
CA TRP A 178 4.96 0.16 -3.37
C TRP A 178 3.59 -0.22 -2.81
N VAL A 179 3.41 -0.03 -1.51
CA VAL A 179 2.12 -0.18 -0.81
C VAL A 179 1.85 1.05 0.03
N GLN A 180 0.72 1.71 -0.19
CA GLN A 180 0.22 2.73 0.71
C GLN A 180 -0.71 2.09 1.74
N VAL A 181 -0.41 2.31 3.01
CA VAL A 181 -1.26 1.97 4.15
C VAL A 181 -1.38 3.19 5.07
N PRO A 182 -2.41 3.25 5.92
CA PRO A 182 -2.54 4.32 6.91
C PRO A 182 -1.39 4.30 7.92
N MET A 183 -1.00 5.49 8.35
CA MET A 183 -0.08 5.64 9.47
C MET A 183 -0.78 5.25 10.76
N ALA A 184 -0.19 4.33 11.53
CA ALA A 184 -0.74 3.88 12.80
C ALA A 184 -0.93 5.05 13.79
N ARG A 185 -2.11 5.10 14.42
CA ARG A 185 -2.47 6.10 15.42
C ARG A 185 -3.13 5.47 16.64
N GLU A 186 -2.83 6.05 17.79
CA GLU A 186 -3.48 5.75 19.06
C GLU A 186 -4.02 7.07 19.64
N ASN A 187 -5.32 7.12 19.96
CA ASN A 187 -6.00 8.34 20.44
C ASN A 187 -5.76 9.56 19.54
N GLY A 188 -5.70 9.34 18.22
CA GLY A 188 -5.46 10.38 17.21
C GLY A 188 -3.99 10.78 17.04
N GLN A 189 -3.09 10.37 17.94
CA GLN A 189 -1.66 10.66 17.85
C GLN A 189 -0.94 9.58 17.04
N LEU A 190 0.10 9.96 16.30
CA LEU A 190 0.94 8.99 15.59
C LEU A 190 1.62 8.05 16.60
N VAL A 191 1.59 6.76 16.31
CA VAL A 191 2.44 5.81 17.02
C VAL A 191 3.89 6.14 16.71
N THR A 192 4.69 6.36 17.75
CA THR A 192 6.11 6.66 17.63
C THR A 192 6.91 5.70 18.49
N GLY A 193 8.17 5.50 18.13
CA GLY A 193 9.06 4.59 18.84
C GLY A 193 10.52 4.89 18.54
N LYS A 194 11.41 4.27 19.31
CA LYS A 194 12.84 4.35 19.05
C LYS A 194 13.18 3.45 17.87
N VAL A 195 13.79 4.03 16.84
CA VAL A 195 14.30 3.30 15.68
C VAL A 195 15.82 3.41 15.64
N LEU A 196 16.49 2.31 15.27
CA LEU A 196 17.92 2.34 14.99
C LEU A 196 18.15 2.78 13.55
N ALA A 197 18.90 3.85 13.38
CA ALA A 197 19.44 4.26 12.09
C ALA A 197 20.96 4.38 12.18
N ARG A 198 21.64 4.23 11.04
CA ARG A 198 23.10 4.19 10.95
C ARG A 198 23.60 5.16 9.89
N ILE A 199 24.76 5.75 10.18
CA ILE A 199 25.63 6.44 9.23
C ILE A 199 26.86 5.52 9.08
N ILE A 200 27.08 4.96 7.89
CA ILE A 200 28.09 3.90 7.68
C ILE A 200 29.10 4.36 6.62
N ASN A 201 30.38 4.40 7.00
CA ASN A 201 31.53 4.64 6.11
C ASN A 201 31.34 5.82 5.15
N ARG A 202 30.80 6.94 5.66
CA ARG A 202 30.54 8.13 4.87
C ARG A 202 31.68 9.14 4.96
N SER A 203 31.93 9.82 3.86
CA SER A 203 32.88 10.92 3.72
C SER A 203 32.20 12.08 2.97
N GLY A 204 32.87 13.23 2.89
CA GLY A 204 32.35 14.42 2.22
C GLY A 204 31.62 15.35 3.19
N VAL A 205 30.44 15.83 2.78
CA VAL A 205 29.70 16.84 3.54
C VAL A 205 29.29 16.33 4.93
N PRO A 206 29.22 17.20 5.96
CA PRO A 206 28.82 16.78 7.30
C PRO A 206 27.40 16.21 7.40
N SER A 207 26.51 16.55 6.46
CA SER A 207 25.14 16.03 6.41
C SER A 207 25.11 14.66 5.73
N GLN A 208 24.71 13.63 6.46
CA GLN A 208 24.72 12.25 5.97
C GLN A 208 23.34 11.61 6.09
N PRO A 209 22.93 10.75 5.13
CA PRO A 209 21.65 10.08 5.21
C PRO A 209 21.64 9.02 6.31
N LEU A 210 20.52 8.94 7.02
CA LEU A 210 20.22 7.88 7.97
C LEU A 210 19.74 6.64 7.23
N ASN A 211 20.39 5.49 7.48
CA ASN A 211 20.10 4.24 6.82
C ASN A 211 19.86 3.08 7.79
N VAL A 212 19.07 2.08 7.39
CA VAL A 212 19.07 0.75 7.98
C VAL A 212 19.82 -0.17 7.03
N MET A 213 20.98 -0.67 7.47
CA MET A 213 21.99 -1.28 6.60
C MET A 213 22.38 -0.34 5.45
N GLY A 214 21.89 -0.62 4.23
CA GLY A 214 22.15 0.19 3.03
C GLY A 214 20.94 0.97 2.51
N ASN A 215 19.78 0.91 3.19
CA ASN A 215 18.55 1.55 2.71
C ASN A 215 18.20 2.78 3.53
N PRO A 216 17.60 3.82 2.92
CA PRO A 216 17.11 4.96 3.67
C PRO A 216 16.06 4.54 4.71
N VAL A 217 16.07 5.20 5.86
CA VAL A 217 15.02 5.03 6.87
C VAL A 217 13.71 5.63 6.31
N PRO A 218 12.57 4.89 6.34
CA PRO A 218 11.30 5.36 5.78
C PRO A 218 10.56 6.36 6.69
N TYR A 219 11.01 6.51 7.94
CA TYR A 219 10.38 7.38 8.93
C TYR A 219 11.17 8.67 9.11
N LEU A 220 10.44 9.79 9.18
CA LEU A 220 10.99 11.05 9.66
C LEU A 220 11.11 11.02 11.19
N PRO A 221 12.07 11.76 11.78
CA PRO A 221 12.16 11.86 13.22
C PRO A 221 10.90 12.53 13.79
N ALA A 222 10.36 11.99 14.88
CA ALA A 222 9.18 12.52 15.55
C ALA A 222 9.40 13.93 16.12
N THR A 223 10.65 14.30 16.40
CA THR A 223 11.09 15.62 16.85
C THR A 223 12.48 15.92 16.29
N LEU A 224 12.79 17.20 16.07
CA LEU A 224 14.14 17.64 15.70
C LEU A 224 15.03 17.92 16.93
N ASP A 225 14.49 17.81 18.14
CA ASP A 225 15.22 17.92 19.40
C ASP A 225 16.16 16.73 19.58
N THR A 226 17.45 16.95 19.34
CA THR A 226 18.48 15.90 19.45
C THR A 226 18.72 15.42 20.86
N THR A 227 18.24 16.12 21.88
CA THR A 227 18.33 15.63 23.28
C THR A 227 17.42 14.41 23.52
N GLN A 228 16.46 14.15 22.64
CA GLN A 228 15.55 13.00 22.71
C GLN A 228 16.06 11.77 21.93
N ALA A 229 17.24 11.85 21.35
CA ALA A 229 17.88 10.76 20.63
C ALA A 229 19.36 10.62 21.06
N VAL A 230 19.95 9.46 20.75
CA VAL A 230 21.33 9.16 21.11
C VAL A 230 22.10 8.81 19.85
N LEU A 231 23.23 9.48 19.64
CA LEU A 231 24.17 9.16 18.58
C LEU A 231 25.42 8.52 19.21
N THR A 232 25.72 7.29 18.82
CA THR A 232 26.91 6.55 19.26
C THR A 232 27.74 6.13 18.05
N THR A 233 29.06 6.13 18.21
CA THR A 233 29.96 5.51 17.23
C THR A 233 30.00 4.01 17.47
N HIS A 234 29.82 3.17 16.45
CA HIS A 234 30.08 1.73 16.52
C HIS A 234 31.35 1.43 15.72
N THR A 235 32.37 0.89 16.37
CA THR A 235 33.68 0.64 15.72
C THR A 235 33.77 -0.76 15.12
N LYS A 236 32.97 -1.70 15.63
CA LYS A 236 32.91 -3.09 15.15
C LYS A 236 31.53 -3.67 15.43
N GLU A 237 31.06 -4.50 14.51
CA GLU A 237 29.88 -5.34 14.67
C GLU A 237 30.18 -6.71 14.07
N THR A 238 29.93 -7.78 14.82
CA THR A 238 30.06 -9.15 14.31
C THR A 238 28.75 -9.59 13.65
N VAL A 239 28.81 -10.65 12.83
CA VAL A 239 27.62 -11.25 12.20
C VAL A 239 26.58 -11.75 13.22
N ASN A 240 27.01 -12.02 14.45
CA ASN A 240 26.13 -12.45 15.55
C ASN A 240 25.60 -11.27 16.37
N GLY A 241 25.75 -10.03 15.88
CA GLY A 241 25.23 -8.82 16.52
C GLY A 241 26.02 -8.33 17.73
N GLN A 242 27.26 -8.79 17.92
CA GLN A 242 28.11 -8.24 18.99
C GLN A 242 28.70 -6.91 18.54
N ILE A 243 28.32 -5.84 19.22
CA ILE A 243 28.71 -4.47 18.89
C ILE A 243 29.78 -3.99 19.85
N SER A 244 30.88 -3.46 19.31
CA SER A 244 31.82 -2.62 20.06
C SER A 244 31.38 -1.16 19.92
N VAL A 245 30.81 -0.63 21.01
CA VAL A 245 30.34 0.75 21.09
C VAL A 245 31.52 1.65 21.46
N GLY A 246 31.72 2.70 20.68
CA GLY A 246 32.63 3.80 20.95
C GLY A 246 31.94 4.91 21.76
N ASN A 247 32.35 6.16 21.53
CA ASN A 247 31.82 7.30 22.30
C ASN A 247 30.38 7.64 21.94
N VAL A 248 29.64 8.13 22.94
CA VAL A 248 28.39 8.87 22.73
C VAL A 248 28.77 10.27 22.23
N ILE A 249 28.16 10.71 21.13
CA ILE A 249 28.34 12.05 20.59
C ILE A 249 27.32 12.98 21.30
N PRO A 250 27.76 14.03 22.02
CA PRO A 250 26.86 14.95 22.70
C PRO A 250 25.80 15.53 21.75
N SER A 251 24.56 15.68 22.22
CA SER A 251 23.43 16.22 21.43
C SER A 251 23.68 17.63 20.89
N SER A 252 24.58 18.39 21.51
CA SER A 252 25.00 19.72 21.04
C SER A 252 25.95 19.69 19.84
N GLN A 253 26.47 18.52 19.45
CA GLN A 253 27.44 18.35 18.36
C GLN A 253 26.81 17.79 17.07
N TRP A 254 25.51 17.50 17.06
CA TRP A 254 24.81 17.00 15.88
C TRP A 254 23.36 17.48 15.87
N ALA A 255 22.75 17.46 14.69
CA ALA A 255 21.35 17.87 14.48
C ALA A 255 20.70 16.96 13.44
N PHE A 256 19.38 16.73 13.58
CA PHE A 256 18.60 16.25 12.44
C PHE A 256 18.48 17.36 11.40
N ALA A 257 18.67 17.02 10.13
CA ALA A 257 18.57 17.97 9.03
C ALA A 257 17.97 17.29 7.80
N ARG A 258 17.38 18.08 6.91
CA ARG A 258 17.15 17.64 5.53
C ARG A 258 18.44 17.86 4.76
N CYS A 259 18.87 16.88 3.98
CA CYS A 259 20.01 17.03 3.09
C CYS A 259 19.64 18.00 1.94
N THR A 260 19.61 19.30 2.21
CA THR A 260 19.55 20.36 1.19
C THR A 260 20.95 20.88 0.85
N ALA A 261 21.99 20.28 1.43
CA ALA A 261 23.37 20.70 1.23
C ALA A 261 23.86 20.19 -0.14
N THR A 262 23.69 21.03 -1.17
CA THR A 262 24.42 20.98 -2.44
C THR A 262 25.85 21.55 -2.32
N THR A 263 26.43 21.60 -1.12
CA THR A 263 27.76 22.18 -0.86
C THR A 263 28.56 21.28 0.05
#